data_AF-A0A5B0AL20-F1
#
_entry.id   AF-A0A5B0AL20-F1
#
_cell.length_a   1.000
_cell.length_b   1.000
_cell.length_c   1.000
_cell.angle_alpha   90.00
_cell.angle_beta   90.00
_cell.angle_gamma   90.00
#
_symmetry.space_group_name_H-M   'P 1'
#
loop_
_entity.id
_entity.type
_entity.pdbx_description
1 polymer ?
#
loop_
_entity_poly.entity_id
_entity_poly.type
_entity_poly.pdbx_seq_one_letter_code
_entity_poly.pdbx_strand_id
1 'polypeptide(L)'
;MRERVKARYTSAPYSGTTLCDYLEGTGEKSLVPARDKAAALVRRLRPDFVVLQFWGNAWGYTPCMDGITYDKARERYAARHAADAERLAGQITGAASGTRIVWVLQGPDPITPDRVRRVNAVYEQRARASGGLLADAGKAVSPAGARYTWAQYLPCTAYERAHAPYCTRPGSGRTALHRDDDYLHFCLAPTTSTPRPCPVRSPGILRVARAITDVVARSSG
;
A
#
# COMPACT_ATOMS: atom_id res chain seq x y z
N MET A 1 -13.33 10.21 5.74
CA MET A 1 -13.19 8.78 5.37
C MET A 1 -13.62 7.85 6.48
N ARG A 2 -13.08 7.98 7.71
CA ARG A 2 -13.54 7.21 8.88
C ARG A 2 -15.06 7.28 9.07
N GLU A 3 -15.66 8.45 8.90
CA GLU A 3 -17.11 8.64 8.97
C GLU A 3 -17.91 7.95 7.85
N ARG A 4 -17.32 7.76 6.65
CA ARG A 4 -18.01 7.10 5.53
C ARG A 4 -18.18 5.59 5.75
N VAL A 5 -17.21 4.96 6.41
CA VAL A 5 -17.23 3.51 6.69
C VAL A 5 -17.58 3.19 8.14
N LYS A 6 -17.70 4.20 9.02
CA LYS A 6 -17.93 4.05 10.47
C LYS A 6 -17.09 2.93 11.10
N ALA A 7 -15.83 2.80 10.65
CA ALA A 7 -14.95 1.68 11.00
C ALA A 7 -13.93 2.09 12.06
N ARG A 8 -13.58 1.15 12.94
CA ARG A 8 -12.41 1.26 13.81
C ARG A 8 -11.15 0.97 12.98
N TYR A 9 -10.19 1.89 13.03
CA TYR A 9 -8.93 1.77 12.30
C TYR A 9 -7.76 1.58 13.26
N THR A 10 -6.94 0.58 12.97
CA THR A 10 -5.63 0.36 13.58
C THR A 10 -4.62 0.16 12.46
N SER A 11 -3.37 0.57 12.68
CA SER A 11 -2.28 0.32 11.74
C SER A 11 -0.98 0.03 12.48
N ALA A 12 -0.11 -0.71 11.82
CA ALA A 12 1.24 -1.02 12.29
C ALA A 12 2.25 -0.88 11.15
N PRO A 13 2.42 0.32 10.55
CA PRO A 13 3.38 0.51 9.47
C PRO A 13 4.81 0.64 10.01
N TYR A 14 5.76 -0.01 9.34
CA TYR A 14 7.19 0.09 9.62
C TYR A 14 7.95 0.46 8.35
N SER A 15 8.79 1.48 8.40
CA SER A 15 9.61 1.90 7.27
C SER A 15 10.59 0.82 6.82
N GLY A 16 10.86 0.76 5.52
CA GLY A 16 11.82 -0.18 4.94
C GLY A 16 11.37 -1.65 4.94
N THR A 17 10.12 -1.94 5.31
CA THR A 17 9.63 -3.32 5.38
C THR A 17 9.07 -3.84 4.06
N THR A 18 9.02 -5.17 3.95
CA THR A 18 8.28 -5.89 2.90
C THR A 18 7.41 -7.00 3.51
N LEU A 19 6.76 -7.82 2.68
CA LEU A 19 5.84 -8.87 3.13
C LEU A 19 6.47 -9.81 4.16
N CYS A 20 7.72 -10.24 3.95
CA CYS A 20 8.39 -11.15 4.89
C CYS A 20 8.54 -10.57 6.29
N ASP A 21 8.56 -9.24 6.44
CA ASP A 21 8.63 -8.64 7.76
C ASP A 21 7.36 -8.87 8.58
N TYR A 22 6.21 -9.12 7.95
CA TYR A 22 4.95 -9.33 8.67
C TYR A 22 4.64 -10.81 8.88
N LEU A 23 5.52 -11.72 8.42
CA LEU A 23 5.40 -13.15 8.67
C LEU A 23 5.83 -13.51 10.09
N GLU A 24 5.09 -14.42 10.72
CA GLU A 24 5.55 -15.12 11.91
C GLU A 24 6.64 -16.13 11.55
N GLY A 25 7.58 -16.37 12.47
CA GLY A 25 8.70 -17.30 12.26
C GLY A 25 9.92 -16.71 11.55
N THR A 26 10.00 -15.40 11.35
CA THR A 26 11.17 -14.74 10.74
C THR A 26 12.31 -14.45 11.72
N GLY A 27 12.04 -14.50 13.03
CA GLY A 27 13.02 -14.22 14.09
C GLY A 27 13.66 -12.83 13.97
N GLU A 28 14.95 -12.74 14.33
CA GLU A 28 15.77 -11.53 14.34
C GLU A 28 15.99 -10.92 12.95
N LYS A 29 15.66 -11.64 11.87
CA LYS A 29 15.79 -11.14 10.50
C LYS A 29 14.71 -10.13 10.11
N SER A 30 13.83 -9.71 11.01
CA SER A 30 12.74 -8.80 10.67
C SER A 30 12.81 -7.49 11.43
N LEU A 31 12.44 -6.42 10.73
CA LEU A 31 12.28 -5.08 11.30
C LEU A 31 10.97 -4.90 12.09
N VAL A 32 10.05 -5.86 12.01
CA VAL A 32 8.75 -5.81 12.69
C VAL A 32 8.77 -6.72 13.91
N PRO A 33 8.43 -6.21 15.11
CA PRO A 33 8.40 -7.02 16.33
C PRO A 33 7.30 -8.08 16.28
N ALA A 34 7.48 -9.17 17.03
CA ALA A 34 6.56 -10.31 17.05
C ALA A 34 5.08 -9.92 17.29
N ARG A 35 4.84 -8.94 18.17
CA ARG A 35 3.48 -8.48 18.52
C ARG A 35 2.76 -7.76 17.38
N ASP A 36 3.49 -7.30 16.36
CA ASP A 36 2.97 -6.51 15.25
C ASP A 36 3.06 -7.26 13.90
N LYS A 37 3.34 -8.58 13.95
CA LYS A 37 3.15 -9.48 12.81
C LYS A 37 1.68 -9.60 12.45
N ALA A 38 1.38 -9.84 11.17
CA ALA A 38 0.01 -9.77 10.69
C ALA A 38 -0.93 -10.75 11.42
N ALA A 39 -0.52 -12.01 11.57
CA ALA A 39 -1.32 -13.03 12.27
C ALA A 39 -1.47 -12.74 13.77
N ALA A 40 -0.42 -12.26 14.44
CA ALA A 40 -0.50 -11.80 15.84
C ALA A 40 -1.49 -10.65 16.01
N LEU A 41 -1.46 -9.66 15.10
CA LEU A 41 -2.42 -8.56 15.08
C LEU A 41 -3.86 -9.04 14.85
N VAL A 42 -4.06 -9.99 13.94
CA VAL A 42 -5.39 -10.58 13.67
C VAL A 42 -5.94 -11.29 14.90
N ARG A 43 -5.14 -12.14 15.57
CA ARG A 43 -5.55 -12.81 16.81
C ARG A 43 -5.91 -11.82 17.91
N ARG A 44 -5.11 -10.75 18.07
CA ARG A 44 -5.31 -9.74 19.12
C ARG A 44 -6.51 -8.81 18.85
N LEU A 45 -6.63 -8.32 17.62
CA LEU A 45 -7.56 -7.26 17.27
C LEU A 45 -8.89 -7.78 16.71
N ARG A 46 -8.92 -9.02 16.21
CA ARG A 46 -10.06 -9.66 15.55
C ARG A 46 -10.75 -8.75 14.51
N PRO A 47 -10.02 -8.26 13.50
CA PRO A 47 -10.57 -7.31 12.54
C PRO A 47 -11.47 -8.01 11.50
N ASP A 48 -12.49 -7.30 11.00
CA ASP A 48 -13.28 -7.77 9.85
C ASP A 48 -12.47 -7.76 8.55
N PHE A 49 -11.52 -6.82 8.44
CA PHE A 49 -10.68 -6.61 7.27
C PHE A 49 -9.21 -6.40 7.67
N VAL A 50 -8.31 -7.01 6.90
CA VAL A 50 -6.88 -6.70 6.89
C VAL A 50 -6.52 -6.09 5.55
N VAL A 51 -6.03 -4.85 5.55
CA VAL A 51 -5.60 -4.14 4.33
C VAL A 51 -4.09 -4.30 4.17
N LEU A 52 -3.66 -4.94 3.09
CA LEU A 52 -2.25 -5.18 2.78
C LEU A 52 -1.76 -4.17 1.74
N GLN A 53 -1.13 -3.09 2.22
CA GLN A 53 -0.53 -2.04 1.40
C GLN A 53 1.00 -2.09 1.49
N PHE A 54 1.60 -2.90 0.62
CA PHE A 54 3.06 -3.05 0.54
C PHE A 54 3.57 -2.50 -0.77
N TRP A 55 4.50 -1.55 -0.69
CA TRP A 55 5.23 -1.04 -1.85
C TRP A 55 6.35 -1.97 -2.33
N GLY A 56 6.64 -3.07 -1.63
CA GLY A 56 7.65 -4.06 -2.05
C GLY A 56 9.05 -3.46 -2.08
N ASN A 57 9.65 -3.28 -0.90
CA ASN A 57 11.00 -2.73 -0.75
C ASN A 57 11.97 -3.41 -1.74
N ALA A 58 12.52 -2.61 -2.66
CA ALA A 58 13.39 -3.06 -3.74
C ALA A 58 14.88 -2.99 -3.36
N TRP A 59 15.21 -2.24 -2.31
CA TRP A 59 16.52 -1.63 -2.07
C TRP A 59 17.28 -2.26 -0.89
N GLY A 60 16.82 -3.42 -0.41
CA GLY A 60 17.56 -4.22 0.56
C GLY A 60 17.54 -3.69 2.00
N TYR A 61 16.62 -2.78 2.35
CA TYR A 61 16.55 -2.28 3.74
C TYR A 61 16.18 -3.35 4.78
N THR A 62 15.52 -4.44 4.37
CA THR A 62 15.05 -5.47 5.30
C THR A 62 15.92 -6.73 5.27
N PRO A 63 16.43 -7.19 6.44
CA PRO A 63 17.20 -8.44 6.52
C PRO A 63 16.39 -9.68 6.11
N CYS A 64 15.06 -9.65 6.18
CA CYS A 64 14.24 -10.86 5.94
C CYS A 64 14.28 -11.31 4.48
N MET A 65 14.69 -10.43 3.57
CA MET A 65 14.90 -10.77 2.16
C MET A 65 16.26 -11.45 1.92
N ASP A 66 17.09 -11.64 2.94
CA ASP A 66 18.40 -12.30 2.85
C ASP A 66 19.28 -11.71 1.70
N GLY A 67 19.29 -10.39 1.58
CA GLY A 67 20.05 -9.66 0.55
C GLY A 67 19.44 -9.68 -0.87
N ILE A 68 18.29 -10.33 -1.07
CA ILE A 68 17.58 -10.34 -2.36
C ILE A 68 17.00 -8.94 -2.61
N THR A 69 17.47 -8.31 -3.68
CA THR A 69 17.07 -6.96 -4.12
C THR A 69 16.61 -7.01 -5.57
N TYR A 70 15.75 -6.06 -5.96
CA TYR A 70 15.14 -6.10 -7.29
C TYR A 70 16.18 -5.85 -8.38
N ASP A 71 17.07 -4.89 -8.18
CA ASP A 71 18.12 -4.51 -9.13
C ASP A 71 19.12 -5.65 -9.37
N LYS A 72 19.44 -6.45 -8.34
CA LYS A 72 20.43 -7.53 -8.43
C LYS A 72 19.85 -8.87 -8.89
N ALA A 73 18.60 -9.16 -8.55
CA ALA A 73 18.03 -10.50 -8.75
C ALA A 73 16.52 -10.49 -9.00
N ARG A 74 16.07 -9.82 -10.08
CA ARG A 74 14.65 -9.60 -10.42
C ARG A 74 13.75 -10.83 -10.29
N GLU A 75 14.13 -11.94 -10.90
CA GLU A 75 13.28 -13.15 -10.88
C GLU A 75 13.26 -13.82 -9.51
N ARG A 76 14.41 -13.88 -8.81
CA ARG A 76 14.47 -14.39 -7.44
C ARG A 76 13.69 -13.50 -6.48
N TYR A 77 13.75 -12.18 -6.67
CA TYR A 77 12.95 -11.20 -5.93
C TYR A 77 11.46 -11.44 -6.16
N ALA A 78 11.02 -11.55 -7.42
CA ALA A 78 9.62 -11.77 -7.75
C ALA A 78 9.09 -13.08 -7.16
N ALA A 79 9.86 -14.17 -7.30
CA ALA A 79 9.52 -15.48 -6.72
C ALA A 79 9.43 -15.42 -5.19
N ARG A 80 10.42 -14.79 -4.54
CA ARG A 80 10.43 -14.61 -3.09
C ARG A 80 9.22 -13.80 -2.62
N HIS A 81 8.94 -12.69 -3.29
CA HIS A 81 7.81 -11.80 -2.97
C HIS A 81 6.47 -12.51 -3.14
N ALA A 82 6.31 -13.35 -4.17
CA ALA A 82 5.12 -14.17 -4.38
C ALA A 82 4.93 -15.21 -3.27
N ALA A 83 5.99 -15.93 -2.90
CA ALA A 83 5.96 -16.92 -1.81
C ALA A 83 5.62 -16.26 -0.46
N ASP A 84 6.20 -15.10 -0.16
CA ASP A 84 5.91 -14.37 1.07
C ASP A 84 4.48 -13.81 1.08
N ALA A 85 3.93 -13.38 -0.07
CA ALA A 85 2.54 -12.94 -0.19
C ALA A 85 1.56 -14.09 0.11
N GLU A 86 1.85 -15.28 -0.42
CA GLU A 86 1.07 -16.50 -0.16
C GLU A 86 1.11 -16.90 1.32
N ARG A 87 2.31 -16.98 1.90
CA ARG A 87 2.48 -17.33 3.32
C ARG A 87 1.79 -16.31 4.23
N LEU A 88 1.87 -15.03 3.91
CA LEU A 88 1.24 -13.97 4.69
C LEU A 88 -0.29 -14.11 4.67
N ALA A 89 -0.86 -14.38 3.49
CA ALA A 89 -2.29 -14.64 3.36
C ALA A 89 -2.72 -15.84 4.20
N GLY A 90 -1.97 -16.95 4.11
CA GLY A 90 -2.25 -18.18 4.87
C GLY A 90 -2.16 -17.99 6.39
N GLN A 91 -1.18 -17.22 6.87
CA GLN A 91 -1.07 -16.90 8.30
C GLN A 91 -2.22 -16.01 8.79
N ILE A 92 -2.68 -15.04 7.98
CA ILE A 92 -3.82 -14.20 8.31
C ILE A 92 -5.11 -15.02 8.36
N THR A 93 -5.38 -15.86 7.37
CA THR A 93 -6.60 -16.68 7.30
C THR A 93 -6.62 -17.76 8.38
N GLY A 94 -5.46 -18.32 8.74
CA GLY A 94 -5.33 -19.27 9.84
C GLY A 94 -5.43 -18.63 11.24
N ALA A 95 -5.23 -17.31 11.36
CA ALA A 95 -5.24 -16.61 12.64
C ALA A 95 -6.64 -16.32 13.19
N ALA A 96 -7.63 -16.10 12.32
CA ALA A 96 -9.02 -15.93 12.73
C ALA A 96 -9.97 -16.23 11.55
N SER A 97 -11.05 -16.96 11.82
CA SER A 97 -12.13 -17.14 10.86
C SER A 97 -12.85 -15.81 10.58
N GLY A 98 -13.33 -15.64 9.34
CA GLY A 98 -14.11 -14.47 8.94
C GLY A 98 -13.31 -13.19 8.63
N THR A 99 -12.00 -13.15 8.93
CA THR A 99 -11.14 -12.02 8.54
C THR A 99 -10.94 -11.99 7.02
N ARG A 100 -11.22 -10.85 6.38
CA ARG A 100 -11.08 -10.69 4.92
C ARG A 100 -9.85 -9.88 4.55
N ILE A 101 -9.10 -10.33 3.55
CA ILE A 101 -7.87 -9.67 3.10
C ILE A 101 -8.18 -8.76 1.92
N VAL A 102 -7.82 -7.48 2.03
CA VAL A 102 -7.86 -6.50 0.92
C VAL A 102 -6.45 -6.27 0.42
N TRP A 103 -6.15 -6.72 -0.80
CA TRP A 103 -4.88 -6.45 -1.46
C TRP A 103 -4.89 -5.08 -2.13
N VAL A 104 -3.83 -4.28 -1.93
CA VAL A 104 -3.75 -2.93 -2.50
C VAL A 104 -2.71 -2.88 -3.61
N LEU A 105 -3.14 -2.55 -4.83
CA LEU A 105 -2.22 -2.35 -5.95
C LEU A 105 -1.49 -1.01 -5.83
N GLN A 106 -0.19 -1.05 -6.10
CA GLN A 106 0.72 0.08 -6.00
C GLN A 106 0.53 1.09 -7.13
N GLY A 107 0.84 2.35 -6.84
CA GLY A 107 0.95 3.41 -7.84
C GLY A 107 2.19 3.24 -8.74
N PRO A 108 2.30 4.05 -9.79
CA PRO A 108 3.48 4.10 -10.64
C PRO A 108 4.76 4.38 -9.84
N ASP A 109 5.86 3.78 -10.26
CA ASP A 109 7.20 4.01 -9.73
C ASP A 109 8.07 4.55 -10.87
N PRO A 110 8.64 5.76 -10.75
CA PRO A 110 9.44 6.37 -11.81
C PRO A 110 10.85 5.76 -11.92
N ILE A 111 11.32 5.04 -10.89
CA ILE A 111 12.63 4.39 -10.88
C ILE A 111 12.53 2.96 -11.40
N THR A 112 11.57 2.18 -10.87
CA THR A 112 11.45 0.74 -11.17
C THR A 112 10.03 0.35 -11.63
N PRO A 113 9.54 0.87 -12.78
CA PRO A 113 8.16 0.67 -13.21
C PRO A 113 7.78 -0.80 -13.47
N ASP A 114 8.72 -1.64 -13.92
CA ASP A 114 8.48 -3.07 -14.14
C ASP A 114 8.23 -3.83 -12.83
N ARG A 115 8.92 -3.44 -11.75
CA ARG A 115 8.76 -4.04 -10.42
C ARG A 115 7.33 -3.91 -9.94
N VAL A 116 6.76 -2.71 -10.07
CA VAL A 116 5.37 -2.43 -9.69
C VAL A 116 4.40 -3.33 -10.47
N ARG A 117 4.62 -3.53 -11.77
CA ARG A 117 3.77 -4.41 -12.59
C ARG A 117 3.80 -5.84 -12.07
N ARG A 118 5.00 -6.37 -11.81
CA ARG A 118 5.20 -7.73 -11.30
C ARG A 118 4.58 -7.91 -9.90
N VAL A 119 4.81 -6.98 -8.99
CA VAL A 119 4.24 -7.03 -7.64
C VAL A 119 2.71 -6.91 -7.67
N ASN A 120 2.15 -6.03 -8.51
CA ASN A 120 0.71 -5.91 -8.66
C ASN A 120 0.10 -7.20 -9.23
N ALA A 121 0.75 -7.86 -10.19
CA ALA A 121 0.29 -9.16 -10.71
C ALA A 121 0.23 -10.23 -9.60
N VAL A 122 1.20 -10.25 -8.67
CA VAL A 122 1.15 -11.11 -7.48
C VAL A 122 -0.08 -10.78 -6.61
N TYR A 123 -0.34 -9.50 -6.35
CA TYR A 123 -1.47 -9.09 -5.52
C TYR A 123 -2.82 -9.39 -6.16
N GLU A 124 -2.95 -9.27 -7.48
CA GLU A 124 -4.14 -9.71 -8.21
C GLU A 124 -4.36 -11.22 -8.08
N GLN A 125 -3.30 -12.02 -8.23
CA GLN A 125 -3.38 -13.47 -8.03
C GLN A 125 -3.78 -13.82 -6.59
N ARG A 126 -3.16 -13.17 -5.59
CA ARG A 126 -3.49 -13.41 -4.18
C ARG A 126 -4.89 -12.95 -3.83
N ALA A 127 -5.37 -11.83 -4.37
CA ALA A 127 -6.75 -11.41 -4.19
C ALA A 127 -7.71 -12.48 -4.69
N ARG A 128 -7.53 -13.00 -5.91
CA ARG A 128 -8.35 -14.12 -6.42
C ARG A 128 -8.32 -15.34 -5.48
N ALA A 129 -7.17 -15.66 -4.90
CA ALA A 129 -7.02 -16.79 -3.99
C ALA A 129 -7.54 -16.54 -2.55
N SER A 130 -7.83 -15.30 -2.15
CA SER A 130 -8.15 -14.94 -0.76
C SER A 130 -9.47 -14.16 -0.60
N GLY A 131 -10.44 -14.42 -1.47
CA GLY A 131 -11.79 -13.83 -1.38
C GLY A 131 -12.05 -12.64 -2.30
N GLY A 132 -11.15 -12.37 -3.25
CA GLY A 132 -11.38 -11.47 -4.38
C GLY A 132 -11.23 -9.97 -4.09
N LEU A 133 -10.95 -9.56 -2.86
CA LEU A 133 -10.93 -8.12 -2.52
C LEU A 133 -9.61 -7.47 -2.96
N LEU A 134 -9.74 -6.56 -3.91
CA LEU A 134 -8.63 -5.84 -4.53
C LEU A 134 -8.94 -4.35 -4.62
N ALA A 135 -8.04 -3.52 -4.09
CA ALA A 135 -8.08 -2.07 -4.22
C ALA A 135 -7.01 -1.59 -5.18
N ASP A 136 -7.41 -1.15 -6.37
CA ASP A 136 -6.50 -0.50 -7.31
C ASP A 136 -6.25 0.97 -6.93
N ALA A 137 -5.53 1.17 -5.83
CA ALA A 137 -5.16 2.50 -5.35
C ALA A 137 -4.21 3.20 -6.31
N GLY A 138 -3.35 2.45 -6.99
CA GLY A 138 -2.45 3.00 -7.99
C GLY A 138 -3.16 3.66 -9.16
N LYS A 139 -4.29 3.12 -9.63
CA LYS A 139 -5.09 3.77 -10.70
C LYS A 139 -5.55 5.17 -10.34
N ALA A 140 -5.84 5.42 -9.06
CA ALA A 140 -6.31 6.73 -8.60
C ALA A 140 -5.22 7.82 -8.69
N VAL A 141 -3.95 7.41 -8.73
CA VAL A 141 -2.76 8.27 -8.78
C VAL A 141 -2.01 8.16 -10.11
N SER A 142 -2.67 7.63 -11.15
CA SER A 142 -2.13 7.53 -12.50
C SER A 142 -2.94 8.39 -13.49
N PRO A 143 -2.35 8.85 -14.61
CA PRO A 143 -3.12 9.44 -15.69
C PRO A 143 -4.17 8.48 -16.25
N ALA A 144 -5.28 9.03 -16.76
CA ALA A 144 -6.31 8.24 -17.42
C ALA A 144 -5.73 7.49 -18.62
N GLY A 145 -6.04 6.19 -18.73
CA GLY A 145 -5.48 5.32 -19.78
C GLY A 145 -4.02 4.89 -19.58
N ALA A 146 -3.32 5.40 -18.56
CA ALA A 146 -1.89 5.17 -18.37
C ALA A 146 -1.56 4.67 -16.95
N ARG A 147 -2.11 3.49 -16.59
CA ARG A 147 -2.09 2.92 -15.22
C ARG A 147 -0.73 2.90 -14.52
N TYR A 148 0.35 2.73 -15.27
CA TYR A 148 1.71 2.60 -14.73
C TYR A 148 2.61 3.79 -15.08
N THR A 149 2.04 4.89 -15.56
CA THR A 149 2.79 6.11 -15.89
C THR A 149 2.80 7.03 -14.68
N TRP A 150 4.01 7.37 -14.21
CA TRP A 150 4.19 8.31 -13.12
C TRP A 150 3.75 9.73 -13.52
N ALA A 151 3.15 10.45 -12.58
CA ALA A 151 2.72 11.82 -12.79
C ALA A 151 2.89 12.63 -11.50
N GLN A 152 3.58 13.76 -11.61
CA GLN A 152 3.70 14.73 -10.51
C GLN A 152 2.37 15.43 -10.23
N TYR A 153 1.61 15.70 -11.29
CA TYR A 153 0.35 16.43 -11.24
C TYR A 153 -0.72 15.68 -12.02
N LEU A 154 -1.94 15.64 -11.48
CA LEU A 154 -3.12 15.14 -12.20
C LEU A 154 -4.23 16.20 -12.22
N PRO A 155 -5.20 16.11 -13.15
CA PRO A 155 -6.42 16.91 -13.06
C PRO A 155 -7.10 16.70 -11.71
N CYS A 156 -7.65 17.77 -11.13
CA CYS A 156 -8.43 17.66 -9.90
C CYS A 156 -9.63 16.73 -10.12
N THR A 157 -9.93 15.88 -9.15
CA THR A 157 -11.18 15.11 -9.15
C THR A 157 -12.37 16.02 -8.83
N ALA A 158 -13.59 15.54 -9.07
CA ALA A 158 -14.80 16.28 -8.66
C ALA A 158 -14.79 16.60 -7.15
N TYR A 159 -14.33 15.65 -6.32
CA TYR A 159 -14.19 15.89 -4.89
C TYR A 159 -13.17 16.98 -4.58
N GLU A 160 -12.01 16.97 -5.22
CA GLU A 160 -10.96 17.98 -5.00
C GLU A 160 -11.41 19.37 -5.46
N ARG A 161 -12.18 19.46 -6.55
CA ARG A 161 -12.80 20.74 -6.99
C ARG A 161 -13.82 21.26 -5.97
N ALA A 162 -14.63 20.37 -5.39
CA ALA A 162 -15.59 20.73 -4.35
C ALA A 162 -14.92 21.05 -2.99
N HIS A 163 -13.64 20.70 -2.81
CA HIS A 163 -12.89 20.90 -1.58
C HIS A 163 -11.55 21.57 -1.90
N ALA A 164 -11.60 22.89 -2.14
CA ALA A 164 -10.49 23.69 -2.66
C ALA A 164 -9.09 23.37 -2.08
N PRO A 165 -8.91 23.08 -0.77
CA PRO A 165 -7.58 22.73 -0.24
C PRO A 165 -6.95 21.44 -0.80
N TYR A 166 -7.70 20.60 -1.52
CA TYR A 166 -7.17 19.40 -2.19
C TYR A 166 -6.95 19.57 -3.69
N CYS A 167 -7.37 20.68 -4.29
CA CYS A 167 -7.03 21.04 -5.67
C CYS A 167 -5.86 22.04 -5.62
N THR A 168 -4.65 21.53 -5.44
CA THR A 168 -3.51 22.37 -5.00
C THR A 168 -3.00 23.35 -6.05
N ARG A 169 -3.45 23.24 -7.31
CA ARG A 169 -3.21 24.21 -8.39
C ARG A 169 -4.54 24.58 -9.06
N PRO A 170 -5.41 25.36 -8.37
CA PRO A 170 -6.76 25.60 -8.84
C PRO A 170 -6.79 26.39 -10.16
N GLY A 171 -5.83 27.32 -10.37
CA GLY A 171 -5.71 28.09 -11.60
C GLY A 171 -5.41 27.26 -12.86
N SER A 172 -4.95 26.02 -12.71
CA SER A 172 -4.79 25.07 -13.83
C SER A 172 -5.72 23.86 -13.74
N GLY A 173 -6.61 23.82 -12.74
CA GLY A 173 -7.48 22.68 -12.47
C GLY A 173 -6.72 21.39 -12.15
N ARG A 174 -5.49 21.50 -11.61
CA ARG A 174 -4.60 20.37 -11.31
C ARG A 174 -4.32 20.26 -9.82
N THR A 175 -3.87 19.08 -9.42
CA THR A 175 -3.42 18.81 -8.06
C THR A 175 -2.07 18.10 -8.07
N ALA A 176 -1.23 18.43 -7.11
CA ALA A 176 0.08 17.82 -6.90
C ALA A 176 -0.09 16.49 -6.18
N LEU A 177 0.51 15.44 -6.74
CA LEU A 177 0.62 14.14 -6.06
C LEU A 177 1.91 14.07 -5.23
N HIS A 178 2.97 14.71 -5.71
CA HIS A 178 4.33 14.67 -5.20
C HIS A 178 4.84 16.08 -4.94
N ARG A 179 5.88 16.21 -4.10
CA ARG A 179 6.64 17.45 -4.02
C ARG A 179 7.56 17.56 -5.24
N ASP A 180 7.99 18.78 -5.55
CA ASP A 180 8.90 19.00 -6.68
C ASP A 180 10.29 18.39 -6.45
N ASP A 181 10.68 18.22 -5.18
CA ASP A 181 11.95 17.63 -4.72
C ASP A 181 11.81 16.17 -4.23
N ASP A 182 10.60 15.59 -4.22
CA ASP A 182 10.34 14.23 -3.76
C ASP A 182 9.32 13.53 -4.67
N TYR A 183 9.84 12.77 -5.62
CA TYR A 183 9.06 12.02 -6.61
C TYR A 183 8.57 10.65 -6.11
N LEU A 184 8.95 10.24 -4.89
CA LEU A 184 8.61 8.94 -4.32
C LEU A 184 7.39 9.02 -3.41
N HIS A 185 7.34 10.03 -2.55
CA HIS A 185 6.32 10.10 -1.52
C HIS A 185 5.13 10.93 -1.95
N PHE A 186 3.93 10.49 -1.57
CA PHE A 186 2.73 11.29 -1.76
C PHE A 186 2.56 12.39 -0.71
N CYS A 187 3.30 12.37 0.41
CA CYS A 187 3.19 13.45 1.38
C CYS A 187 3.78 14.74 0.80
N LEU A 188 3.03 15.84 0.86
CA LEU A 188 3.47 17.14 0.35
C LEU A 188 4.32 17.93 1.36
N ALA A 189 4.53 17.38 2.55
CA ALA A 189 5.51 17.86 3.52
C ALA A 189 6.80 17.02 3.44
N PRO A 190 7.96 17.58 3.85
CA PRO A 190 9.20 16.82 3.90
C PRO A 190 9.05 15.53 4.72
N THR A 191 9.64 14.44 4.22
CA THR A 191 9.65 13.17 4.94
C THR A 191 10.63 13.20 6.10
N THR A 192 10.29 12.51 7.18
CA THR A 192 11.12 12.39 8.38
C THR A 192 11.56 10.95 8.59
N SER A 193 12.73 10.75 9.21
CA SER A 193 13.25 9.41 9.52
C SER A 193 12.36 8.61 10.47
N THR A 194 11.55 9.29 11.28
CA THR A 194 10.47 8.67 12.06
C THR A 194 9.15 8.75 11.29
N PRO A 195 8.50 7.61 10.95
CA PRO A 195 7.25 7.62 10.22
C PRO A 195 6.14 8.30 11.02
N ARG A 196 5.51 9.32 10.44
CA ARG A 196 4.34 10.00 10.99
C ARG A 196 3.28 10.17 9.90
N PRO A 197 1.99 10.26 10.26
CA PRO A 197 0.97 10.70 9.32
C PRO A 197 1.38 12.02 8.66
N CYS A 198 1.08 12.17 7.38
CA CYS A 198 1.42 13.39 6.66
C CYS A 198 0.75 14.60 7.35
N PRO A 199 1.51 15.64 7.77
CA PRO A 199 0.98 16.75 8.54
C PRO A 199 0.18 17.74 7.70
N VAL A 200 0.24 17.61 6.37
CA VAL A 200 -0.45 18.46 5.41
C VAL A 200 -1.44 17.66 4.58
N ARG A 201 -2.42 18.35 3.99
CA ARG A 201 -3.34 17.73 3.04
C ARG A 201 -2.57 17.30 1.81
N SER A 202 -2.62 16.00 1.52
CA SER A 202 -2.03 15.41 0.32
C SER A 202 -3.13 14.79 -0.54
N PRO A 203 -3.32 15.26 -1.79
CA PRO A 203 -4.22 14.67 -2.78
C PRO A 203 -3.85 13.22 -3.10
N GLY A 204 -2.56 12.89 -3.24
CA GLY A 204 -2.10 11.52 -3.48
C GLY A 204 -2.52 10.56 -2.36
N ILE A 205 -2.31 10.94 -1.10
CA ILE A 205 -2.75 10.15 0.07
C ILE A 205 -4.27 10.04 0.10
N LEU A 206 -4.98 11.14 -0.16
CA LEU A 206 -6.45 11.15 -0.19
C LEU A 206 -6.98 10.16 -1.25
N ARG A 207 -6.45 10.19 -2.47
CA ARG A 207 -6.90 9.33 -3.57
C ARG A 207 -6.67 7.85 -3.27
N VAL A 208 -5.47 7.50 -2.79
CA VAL A 208 -5.12 6.13 -2.37
C VAL A 208 -6.06 5.65 -1.26
N ALA A 209 -6.23 6.45 -0.20
CA ALA A 209 -7.07 6.06 0.92
C ALA A 209 -8.55 5.93 0.53
N ARG A 210 -9.07 6.77 -0.38
CA ARG A 210 -10.44 6.63 -0.91
C ARG A 210 -10.61 5.33 -1.69
N ALA A 211 -9.68 5.01 -2.59
CA ALA A 211 -9.74 3.79 -3.39
C ALA A 211 -9.81 2.53 -2.51
N ILE A 212 -9.02 2.49 -1.43
CA ILE A 212 -9.06 1.41 -0.44
C ILE A 212 -10.39 1.41 0.32
N THR A 213 -10.80 2.56 0.84
CA THR A 213 -12.02 2.70 1.65
C THR A 213 -13.27 2.32 0.85
N ASP A 214 -13.31 2.65 -0.44
CA ASP A 214 -14.45 2.33 -1.30
C ASP A 214 -14.60 0.81 -1.51
N VAL A 215 -13.49 0.04 -1.53
CA VAL A 215 -13.56 -1.44 -1.55
C VAL A 215 -14.12 -1.97 -0.24
N VAL A 216 -13.57 -1.52 0.89
CA VAL A 216 -14.04 -1.94 2.22
C VAL A 216 -15.54 -1.62 2.40
N ALA A 217 -15.97 -0.42 2.01
CA ALA A 217 -17.37 0.00 2.11
C ALA A 217 -18.30 -0.89 1.29
N ARG A 218 -17.95 -1.21 0.03
CA ARG A 218 -18.77 -2.08 -0.83
C ARG A 218 -18.83 -3.52 -0.35
N SER A 219 -17.84 -3.97 0.42
CA SER A 219 -17.78 -5.31 0.98
C SER A 219 -18.38 -5.41 2.38
N SER A 220 -18.80 -4.29 2.98
CA SER A 220 -19.39 -4.26 4.33
C SER A 220 -20.92 -4.24 4.32
N GLY A 221 -21.55 -4.11 3.15
CA GLY A 221 -22.99 -4.28 2.94
C GLY A 221 -23.29 -5.63 2.32
#